data_AF-A0A317HGP0-F1
#
_entry.id   AF-A0A317HGP0-F1
#
_cell.length_a   1.000
_cell.length_b   1.000
_cell.length_c   1.000
_cell.angle_alpha   90.00
_cell.angle_beta   90.00
_cell.angle_gamma   90.00
#
_symmetry.space_group_name_H-M   'P 1'
#
loop_
_entity.id
_entity.type
_entity.pdbx_description
1 polymer ?
#
loop_
_entity_poly.entity_id
_entity_poly.type
_entity_poly.pdbx_seq_one_letter_code
_entity_poly.pdbx_strand_id
1 'polypeptide(L)'
;MITAWHWSRVCIPDRLEALMILALTTGMRQGELMALKWRNVDLPKATLQVQTTAKLVNGQIFVEETKTRRSRRRIALSPMAVEKLKKHKLRQNEERLAAGPRWHDKDFVFPTTVGKLLDP
;
A
#
# COMPACT_ATOMS: atom_id res chain seq x y z
N MET A 1 6.30 -14.51 -25.31
CA MET A 1 4.94 -13.99 -25.07
C MET A 1 4.97 -13.20 -23.78
N ILE A 2 5.21 -11.89 -23.89
CA ILE A 2 5.26 -10.94 -22.78
C ILE A 2 3.82 -10.42 -22.65
N THR A 3 3.10 -10.79 -21.61
CA THR A 3 1.72 -10.32 -21.41
C THR A 3 1.75 -8.86 -20.98
N ALA A 4 1.32 -8.02 -21.90
CA ALA A 4 1.17 -6.59 -21.76
C ALA A 4 0.20 -6.26 -20.62
N TRP A 5 0.71 -5.50 -19.65
CA TRP A 5 -0.11 -4.82 -18.65
C TRP A 5 -0.98 -3.79 -19.38
N HIS A 6 -2.29 -3.99 -19.35
CA HIS A 6 -3.25 -3.08 -20.00
C HIS A 6 -3.45 -1.83 -19.13
N TRP A 7 -2.60 -0.82 -19.35
CA TRP A 7 -2.70 0.49 -18.72
C TRP A 7 -3.74 1.36 -19.42
N SER A 8 -5.02 1.22 -19.06
CA SER A 8 -6.05 2.16 -19.48
C SER A 8 -6.06 3.39 -18.55
N ARG A 9 -5.49 4.49 -19.06
CA ARG A 9 -5.71 5.91 -18.70
C ARG A 9 -6.26 6.21 -17.29
N VAL A 10 -5.49 5.90 -16.27
CA VAL A 10 -5.52 6.64 -15.00
C VAL A 10 -4.22 7.44 -14.97
N CYS A 11 -4.21 8.67 -14.47
CA CYS A 11 -2.95 9.39 -14.20
C CYS A 11 -2.14 8.62 -13.14
N ILE A 12 -1.33 7.67 -13.60
CA ILE A 12 -0.49 6.73 -12.87
C ILE A 12 0.66 7.36 -12.04
N PRO A 13 1.26 8.53 -12.38
CA PRO A 13 2.45 9.00 -11.66
C PRO A 13 2.19 9.24 -10.17
N ASP A 14 1.07 9.89 -9.88
CA ASP A 14 0.73 10.40 -8.56
C ASP A 14 0.38 9.29 -7.56
N ARG A 15 -0.40 8.30 -7.99
CA ARG A 15 -0.94 7.24 -7.12
C ARG A 15 0.13 6.25 -6.66
N LEU A 16 1.12 6.02 -7.51
CA LEU A 16 2.24 5.12 -7.21
C LEU A 16 3.43 5.85 -6.58
N GLU A 17 3.49 7.19 -6.63
CA GLU A 17 4.63 7.94 -6.09
C GLU A 17 4.93 7.60 -4.63
N ALA A 18 3.91 7.62 -3.76
CA ALA A 18 4.10 7.27 -2.34
C ALA A 18 4.55 5.80 -2.16
N LEU A 19 4.05 4.88 -3.00
CA LEU A 19 4.46 3.48 -2.98
C LEU A 19 5.92 3.32 -3.38
N MET A 20 6.34 3.98 -4.46
CA MET A 20 7.72 3.95 -4.96
C MET A 20 8.70 4.56 -3.95
N ILE A 21 8.34 5.70 -3.36
CA ILE A 21 9.15 6.35 -2.32
C ILE A 21 9.28 5.45 -1.10
N LEU A 22 8.21 4.78 -0.66
CA LEU A 22 8.30 3.81 0.43
C LEU A 22 9.19 2.63 0.04
N ALA A 23 9.03 2.05 -1.15
CA ALA A 23 9.84 0.92 -1.60
C ALA A 23 11.35 1.26 -1.57
N LEU A 24 11.71 2.42 -2.12
CA LEU A 24 13.10 2.88 -2.21
C LEU A 24 13.70 3.25 -0.86
N THR A 25 12.92 3.87 0.04
CA THR A 25 13.46 4.37 1.32
C THR A 25 13.40 3.36 2.46
N THR A 26 12.52 2.35 2.39
CA THR A 26 12.30 1.39 3.47
C THR A 26 12.83 -0.01 3.17
N GLY A 27 13.08 -0.34 1.90
CA GLY A 27 13.46 -1.69 1.47
C GLY A 27 12.40 -2.75 1.80
N MET A 28 11.13 -2.35 1.93
CA MET A 28 10.02 -3.28 2.09
C MET A 28 9.82 -4.10 0.81
N ARG A 29 9.46 -5.37 0.97
CA ARG A 29 9.14 -6.23 -0.16
C ARG A 29 7.79 -5.83 -0.76
N GLN A 30 7.60 -6.10 -2.05
CA GLN A 30 6.36 -5.78 -2.76
C GLN A 30 5.10 -6.27 -2.03
N GLY A 31 5.09 -7.52 -1.55
CA GLY A 31 3.97 -8.07 -0.78
C GLY A 31 3.73 -7.35 0.55
N GLU A 32 4.77 -6.86 1.22
CA GLU A 32 4.65 -6.08 2.46
C GLU A 32 4.06 -4.70 2.19
N LEU A 33 4.46 -4.05 1.08
CA LEU A 33 3.92 -2.76 0.66
C LEU A 33 2.44 -2.88 0.27
N MET A 34 2.08 -3.90 -0.51
CA MET A 34 0.70 -4.14 -0.95
C MET A 34 -0.24 -4.45 0.22
N ALA A 35 0.25 -5.17 1.23
CA ALA A 35 -0.51 -5.49 2.43
C ALA A 35 -0.39 -4.45 3.55
N LEU A 36 0.31 -3.33 3.34
CA LEU A 36 0.49 -2.30 4.35
C LEU A 36 -0.84 -1.65 4.69
N LYS A 37 -1.09 -1.45 5.99
CA LYS A 37 -2.33 -0.87 6.51
C LYS A 37 -2.10 0.42 7.26
N TRP A 38 -3.05 1.36 7.23
CA TRP A 38 -2.91 2.64 7.90
C TRP A 38 -2.74 2.50 9.41
N ARG A 39 -3.42 1.52 10.05
CA ARG A 39 -3.21 1.22 11.47
C ARG A 39 -1.76 0.89 11.84
N ASN A 40 -0.95 0.49 10.86
CA ASN A 40 0.47 0.16 11.04
C ASN A 40 1.41 1.33 10.71
N VAL A 41 0.87 2.51 10.36
CA VAL A 41 1.64 3.72 10.01
C VAL A 41 1.36 4.82 11.03
N ASP A 42 2.39 5.25 11.75
CA ASP A 42 2.35 6.37 12.68
C ASP A 42 3.06 7.57 12.05
N LEU A 43 2.29 8.40 11.33
CA LEU A 43 2.81 9.59 10.65
C LEU A 43 3.36 10.65 11.63
N PRO A 44 2.72 10.94 12.79
CA PRO A 44 3.29 11.83 13.79
C PRO A 44 4.66 11.38 14.30
N LYS A 45 4.84 10.07 14.54
CA LYS A 45 6.14 9.52 14.96
C LYS A 45 7.07 9.18 13.80
N ALA A 46 6.66 9.43 12.55
CA ALA A 46 7.39 9.06 11.34
C ALA A 46 7.88 7.59 11.35
N THR A 47 7.00 6.65 11.70
CA THR A 47 7.34 5.21 11.72
C THR A 47 6.25 4.36 11.10
N LEU A 48 6.61 3.19 10.60
CA LEU A 48 5.66 2.13 10.27
C LEU A 48 6.09 0.78 10.84
N GLN A 49 5.14 -0.15 10.90
CA GLN A 49 5.38 -1.53 11.32
C GLN A 49 5.05 -2.49 10.17
N VAL A 50 6.00 -3.36 9.84
CA VAL A 50 5.77 -4.45 8.90
C VAL A 50 5.14 -5.61 9.65
N GLN A 51 3.83 -5.84 9.46
CA GLN A 51 3.08 -6.89 10.15
C GLN A 51 2.37 -7.87 9.21
N THR A 52 2.16 -7.48 7.95
CA THR A 52 1.36 -8.23 6.97
C THR A 52 2.12 -8.31 5.66
N THR A 53 1.86 -9.38 4.90
CA THR A 53 2.41 -9.56 3.55
C THR A 53 1.35 -10.17 2.64
N ALA A 54 1.23 -9.65 1.43
CA ALA A 54 0.42 -10.20 0.36
C ALA A 54 1.25 -11.21 -0.45
N LYS A 55 0.64 -12.35 -0.79
CA LYS A 55 1.23 -13.39 -1.66
C LYS A 55 0.20 -13.89 -2.64
N LEU A 56 0.62 -14.13 -3.87
CA LEU A 56 -0.18 -14.84 -4.86
C LEU A 56 0.09 -16.34 -4.74
N VAL A 57 -0.93 -17.13 -4.43
CA VAL A 57 -0.86 -18.60 -4.36
C VAL A 57 -2.00 -19.16 -5.21
N ASN A 58 -1.67 -19.95 -6.23
CA ASN A 58 -2.65 -20.55 -7.16
C ASN A 58 -3.63 -19.54 -7.76
N GLY A 59 -3.15 -18.33 -8.12
CA GLY A 59 -3.98 -17.27 -8.70
C GLY A 59 -4.87 -16.52 -7.70
N GLN A 60 -4.75 -16.81 -6.40
CA GLN A 60 -5.48 -16.13 -5.33
C GLN A 60 -4.52 -15.32 -4.46
N ILE A 61 -4.90 -14.09 -4.11
CA ILE A 61 -4.09 -13.24 -3.25
C ILE A 61 -4.44 -13.50 -1.79
N PHE A 62 -3.44 -13.90 -1.01
CA PHE A 62 -3.54 -14.11 0.43
C PHE A 62 -2.80 -13.00 1.16
N VAL A 63 -3.47 -12.37 2.14
CA VAL A 63 -2.83 -11.48 3.10
C VAL A 63 -2.59 -12.27 4.38
N GLU A 64 -1.33 -12.59 4.65
CA GLU A 64 -0.92 -13.29 5.85
C GLU A 64 -0.31 -12.29 6.85
N GLU A 65 -0.52 -12.53 8.15
CA GLU A 65 0.34 -11.93 9.15
C GLU A 65 1.76 -12.50 9.02
N THR A 66 2.77 -11.67 9.23
CA THR A 66 4.16 -12.10 9.17
C THR A 66 4.39 -13.17 10.24
N LYS A 67 4.67 -14.41 9.78
CA LYS A 67 4.64 -15.66 10.57
C LYS A 67 5.60 -15.71 11.78
N THR A 68 6.49 -14.72 11.97
CA THR A 68 7.48 -14.73 13.06
C THR A 68 7.77 -13.34 13.65
N ARG A 69 8.14 -13.28 14.94
CA ARG A 69 8.58 -12.05 15.62
C ARG A 69 9.78 -11.38 14.95
N ARG A 70 10.66 -12.15 14.29
CA ARG A 70 11.81 -11.64 13.51
C ARG A 70 11.40 -10.84 12.26
N SER A 71 10.25 -11.15 11.67
CA SER A 71 9.75 -10.44 10.47
C SER A 71 9.00 -9.16 10.83
N ARG A 72 8.56 -9.00 12.08
CA ARG A 72 7.92 -7.78 12.58
C ARG A 72 8.99 -6.77 12.94
N ARG A 73 9.18 -5.77 12.08
CA ARG A 73 10.14 -4.67 12.30
C ARG A 73 9.44 -3.33 12.23
N ARG A 74 9.95 -2.38 13.01
CA ARG A 74 9.61 -0.96 12.89
C ARG A 74 10.60 -0.32 11.93
N ILE A 75 10.10 0.47 10.98
CA ILE A 75 10.93 1.22 10.03
C ILE A 75 10.66 2.71 10.26
N ALA A 76 11.73 3.51 10.37
CA ALA A 76 11.63 4.96 10.39
C ALA A 76 11.35 5.48 8.97
N LEU A 77 10.49 6.47 8.86
CA LEU A 77 10.12 7.11 7.61
C LEU A 77 10.94 8.38 7.43
N SER A 78 11.46 8.59 6.23
CA SER A 78 12.07 9.87 5.87
C SER A 78 11.01 10.98 5.85
N PRO A 79 11.39 12.26 6.03
CA PRO A 79 10.44 13.38 5.90
C PRO A 79 9.70 13.36 4.57
N MET A 80 10.39 13.03 3.48
CA MET A 80 9.81 12.86 2.15
C MET A 80 8.75 11.75 2.12
N ALA A 81 9.02 10.58 2.71
CA ALA A 81 8.04 9.50 2.77
C ALA A 81 6.79 9.91 3.57
N VAL A 82 6.97 10.62 4.68
CA VAL A 82 5.84 11.15 5.47
C VAL A 82 5.00 12.14 4.64
N GLU A 83 5.64 13.06 3.93
CA GLU A 83 4.94 14.02 3.08
C GLU A 83 4.12 13.32 1.99
N LYS A 84 4.73 12.35 1.28
CA LYS A 84 4.06 11.60 0.22
C LYS A 84 2.92 10.73 0.75
N LEU A 85 3.07 10.12 1.92
CA LEU A 85 1.98 9.38 2.57
C LEU A 85 0.82 10.29 2.97
N LYS A 86 1.08 11.52 3.45
CA LYS A 86 0.00 12.48 3.76
C LYS A 86 -0.79 12.86 2.50
N LYS A 87 -0.09 13.21 1.41
CA LYS A 87 -0.70 13.51 0.11
C LYS A 87 -1.52 12.32 -0.42
N HIS A 88 -0.96 11.12 -0.30
CA HIS A 88 -1.64 9.88 -0.68
C HIS A 88 -2.92 9.64 0.13
N LYS A 89 -2.88 9.83 1.46
CA LYS A 89 -4.06 9.66 2.33
C LYS A 89 -5.19 10.62 1.98
N LEU A 90 -4.86 11.86 1.65
CA LEU A 90 -5.84 12.86 1.20
C LEU A 90 -6.55 12.38 -0.07
N ARG A 91 -5.79 12.00 -1.09
CA ARG A 91 -6.35 11.48 -2.36
C ARG A 91 -7.19 10.23 -2.17
N GLN A 92 -6.73 9.29 -1.34
CA GLN A 92 -7.49 8.08 -1.03
C GLN A 92 -8.85 8.41 -0.39
N ASN A 93 -8.92 9.43 0.46
CA ASN A 93 -10.20 9.86 1.02
C ASN A 93 -11.13 10.44 -0.05
N GLU A 94 -10.61 11.18 -1.03
CA GLU A 94 -11.38 11.67 -2.19
C GLU A 94 -11.90 10.48 -3.03
N GLU A 95 -11.05 9.49 -3.32
CA GLU A 95 -11.44 8.25 -4.02
C GLU A 95 -12.52 7.50 -3.25
N ARG A 96 -12.41 7.41 -1.92
CA ARG A 96 -13.41 6.78 -1.05
C ARG A 96 -14.76 7.48 -1.14
N LEU A 97 -14.77 8.80 -1.10
CA LEU A 97 -16.00 9.59 -1.24
C LEU A 97 -16.62 9.41 -2.63
N ALA A 98 -15.81 9.40 -3.69
CA ALA A 98 -16.27 9.20 -5.07
C ALA A 98 -16.79 7.76 -5.32
N ALA A 99 -16.20 6.75 -4.69
CA ALA A 99 -16.62 5.35 -4.81
C ALA A 99 -17.93 5.08 -4.06
N GLY A 100 -18.19 5.80 -2.97
CA GLY A 100 -19.40 5.68 -2.17
C GLY A 100 -19.62 4.24 -1.68
N PRO A 101 -20.81 3.63 -1.90
CA PRO A 101 -21.10 2.26 -1.47
C PRO A 101 -20.20 1.18 -2.06
N ARG A 102 -19.48 1.46 -3.16
CA ARG A 102 -18.54 0.51 -3.77
C ARG A 102 -17.20 0.45 -3.05
N TRP A 103 -16.94 1.36 -2.11
CA TRP A 103 -15.71 1.35 -1.34
C TRP A 103 -15.69 0.20 -0.34
N HIS A 104 -14.69 -0.67 -0.45
CA HIS A 104 -14.44 -1.73 0.52
C HIS A 104 -13.34 -1.30 1.49
N ASP A 105 -13.73 -0.88 2.69
CA ASP A 105 -12.74 -0.45 3.69
C ASP A 105 -12.00 -1.65 4.30
N LYS A 106 -10.77 -1.86 3.84
CA LYS A 106 -9.84 -2.88 4.35
C LYS A 106 -8.61 -2.28 5.03
N ASP A 107 -8.63 -0.96 5.25
CA ASP A 107 -7.55 -0.20 5.88
C ASP A 107 -6.20 -0.23 5.11
N PHE A 108 -6.18 -0.61 3.83
CA PHE A 108 -4.95 -0.63 3.05
C PHE A 108 -4.43 0.79 2.78
N VAL A 109 -3.10 0.95 2.85
CA VAL A 109 -2.44 2.19 2.43
C VAL A 109 -2.53 2.32 0.92
N PHE A 110 -2.28 1.26 0.16
CA PHE A 110 -2.30 1.29 -1.31
C PHE A 110 -3.41 0.39 -1.89
N PRO A 111 -4.70 0.79 -1.81
CA PRO A 111 -5.78 0.00 -2.41
C PRO A 111 -5.97 0.29 -3.91
N THR A 112 -6.80 -0.53 -4.56
CA THR A 112 -7.46 -0.18 -5.82
C THR A 112 -8.41 1.00 -5.62
N THR A 113 -8.98 1.53 -6.71
CA THR A 113 -9.93 2.67 -6.65
C THR A 113 -11.24 2.36 -5.92
N VAL A 114 -11.45 1.09 -5.54
CA VAL A 114 -12.61 0.60 -4.78
C VAL A 114 -12.23 0.02 -3.41
N GLY A 115 -11.02 0.28 -2.91
CA GLY A 115 -10.60 -0.16 -1.56
C GLY A 115 -10.10 -1.62 -1.49
N LYS A 116 -10.03 -2.35 -2.61
CA LYS A 116 -9.51 -3.73 -2.64
C LYS A 116 -7.98 -3.75 -2.70
N LEU A 117 -7.38 -4.91 -2.47
CA LEU A 117 -5.94 -5.11 -2.59
C LEU A 117 -5.49 -4.93 -4.05
N LEU A 118 -4.35 -4.29 -4.27
CA LEU A 118 -3.69 -4.26 -5.60
C LEU A 118 -3.25 -5.69 -5.97
N ASP A 119 -3.48 -6.09 -7.22
CA ASP A 119 -2.96 -7.35 -7.76
C ASP A 119 -1.43 -7.28 -7.83
N PRO A 120 -0.67 -8.27 -7.30
CA PRO A 120 0.79 -8.34 -7.40
C PRO A 120 1.37 -8.33 -8.81
#